data_AF-A0A935E3N7-F1
#
_entry.id   AF-A0A935E3N7-F1
#
_cell.length_a   1.000
_cell.length_b   1.000
_cell.length_c   1.000
_cell.angle_alpha   90.00
_cell.angle_beta   90.00
_cell.angle_gamma   90.00
#
_symmetry.space_group_name_H-M   'P 1'
#
loop_
_entity.id
_entity.type
_entity.pdbx_description
1 polymer ?
#
loop_
_entity_poly.entity_id
_entity_poly.type
_entity_poly.pdbx_seq_one_letter_code
_entity_poly.pdbx_strand_id
1 'polypeptide(L)'
;MRSIADYKSSATKYLVYTGMLALVVFAIIGYLGWKLSSVVGIWLADLLPTSWSHESTVFTFLTGIAIILLFWILTKYIMLILMSPLLSLISEKIEKQISHEAQNAGFSFATSAARSVRINLRNLTKEIVLSVILLIAGLIPGINVISLPLLFIVQAYFAGFGIMDFYLERHYTFSETKSLIWHHKWAAVTLGSIFSLLMLVPIIGVFFSPFLTTVTGTRYFASLNQTNPIT
;
A
#
# COMPACT_ATOMS: atom_id res chain seq x y z
N MET A 1 14.97 20.10 27.05
CA MET A 1 15.27 19.92 25.61
C MET A 1 15.95 18.57 25.43
N ARG A 2 15.35 17.61 24.70
CA ARG A 2 16.03 16.33 24.37
C ARG A 2 17.06 16.59 23.27
N SER A 3 18.26 16.05 23.42
CA SER A 3 19.36 16.19 22.45
C SER A 3 19.00 15.55 21.11
N ILE A 4 19.50 16.09 20.00
CA ILE A 4 19.34 15.55 18.64
C ILE A 4 19.82 14.07 18.56
N ALA A 5 20.74 13.67 19.44
CA ALA A 5 21.22 12.29 19.56
C ALA A 5 20.14 11.31 20.10
N ASP A 6 19.32 11.74 21.07
CA ASP A 6 18.20 10.93 21.61
C ASP A 6 17.10 10.73 20.55
N TYR A 7 16.93 11.72 19.68
CA TYR A 7 15.94 11.68 18.60
C TYR A 7 16.32 10.66 17.51
N LYS A 8 17.57 10.69 17.04
CA LYS A 8 18.08 9.73 16.04
C LYS A 8 18.01 8.29 16.58
N SER A 9 18.27 8.11 17.87
CA SER A 9 18.15 6.83 18.57
C SER A 9 16.70 6.31 18.60
N SER A 10 15.72 7.18 18.86
CA SER A 10 14.30 6.81 18.89
C SER A 10 13.74 6.42 17.51
N ALA A 11 14.03 7.22 16.48
CA ALA A 11 13.57 6.93 15.11
C ALA A 11 14.16 5.62 14.57
N THR A 12 15.44 5.34 14.87
CA THR A 12 16.10 4.10 14.47
C THR A 12 15.45 2.88 15.13
N LYS A 13 15.05 2.98 16.40
CA LYS A 13 14.31 1.91 17.08
C LYS A 13 12.99 1.60 16.38
N TYR A 14 12.20 2.62 16.05
CA TYR A 14 10.93 2.41 15.34
C TYR A 14 11.17 1.80 13.96
N LEU A 15 12.11 2.34 13.19
CA LEU A 15 12.50 1.78 11.90
C LEU A 15 12.81 0.28 11.99
N VAL A 16 13.64 -0.12 12.96
CA VAL A 16 13.99 -1.54 13.17
C VAL A 16 12.78 -2.37 13.55
N TYR A 17 11.94 -1.92 14.49
CA TYR A 17 10.72 -2.66 14.87
C TYR A 17 9.75 -2.83 13.69
N THR A 18 9.50 -1.76 12.94
CA THR A 18 8.62 -1.79 11.76
C THR A 18 9.20 -2.70 10.69
N GLY A 19 10.51 -2.58 10.41
CA GLY A 19 11.17 -3.35 9.37
C GLY A 19 11.26 -4.84 9.70
N MET A 20 11.54 -5.20 10.95
CA MET A 20 11.53 -6.61 11.39
C MET A 20 10.12 -7.21 11.27
N LEU A 21 9.10 -6.48 11.72
CA LEU A 21 7.72 -6.95 11.58
C LEU A 21 7.31 -7.06 10.10
N ALA A 22 7.73 -6.11 9.25
CA ALA A 22 7.49 -6.15 7.81
C ALA A 22 8.12 -7.40 7.17
N LEU A 23 9.34 -7.76 7.55
CA LEU A 23 10.00 -8.98 7.08
C LEU A 23 9.26 -10.25 7.53
N VAL A 24 8.82 -10.30 8.79
CA VAL A 24 8.06 -11.45 9.32
C VAL A 24 6.73 -11.58 8.58
N VAL A 25 5.98 -10.49 8.43
CA VAL A 25 4.71 -10.49 7.70
C VAL A 25 4.93 -10.91 6.24
N PHE A 26 5.93 -10.36 5.57
CA PHE A 26 6.25 -10.71 4.19
C PHE A 26 6.65 -12.19 4.04
N ALA A 27 7.44 -12.73 4.97
CA ALA A 27 7.79 -14.15 4.99
C ALA A 27 6.57 -15.05 5.21
N ILE A 28 5.65 -14.66 6.09
CA ILE A 28 4.38 -15.37 6.32
C ILE A 28 3.54 -15.35 5.04
N ILE A 29 3.38 -14.19 4.39
CA ILE A 29 2.64 -14.06 3.13
C ILE A 29 3.27 -14.95 2.05
N GLY A 30 4.60 -14.93 1.90
CA GLY A 30 5.31 -15.76 0.94
C GLY A 30 5.13 -17.26 1.21
N TYR A 31 5.24 -17.68 2.47
CA TYR A 31 5.03 -19.07 2.88
C TYR A 31 3.60 -19.54 2.62
N LEU A 32 2.60 -18.75 3.04
CA LEU A 32 1.19 -19.05 2.80
C LEU A 32 0.87 -19.05 1.30
N GLY A 33 1.41 -18.08 0.54
CA GLY A 33 1.27 -18.00 -0.90
C GLY A 33 1.81 -19.26 -1.59
N TRP A 34 2.95 -19.79 -1.15
CA TRP A 34 3.50 -21.04 -1.68
C TRP A 34 2.64 -22.26 -1.29
N LYS A 35 2.14 -22.32 -0.05
CA LYS A 35 1.23 -23.40 0.37
C LYS A 35 -0.10 -23.40 -0.36
N LEU A 36 -0.63 -22.21 -0.67
CA LEU A 36 -1.90 -22.05 -1.37
C LEU A 36 -1.74 -22.12 -2.90
N SER A 37 -0.54 -22.01 -3.45
CA SER A 37 -0.34 -21.92 -4.90
C SER A 37 -0.83 -23.16 -5.66
N SER A 38 -0.71 -24.35 -5.07
CA SER A 38 -1.23 -25.59 -5.66
C SER A 38 -2.76 -25.58 -5.71
N VAL A 39 -3.41 -25.18 -4.61
CA VAL A 39 -4.88 -25.09 -4.54
C VAL A 39 -5.40 -24.04 -5.50
N VAL A 40 -4.82 -22.84 -5.48
CA VAL A 40 -5.19 -21.75 -6.40
C VAL A 40 -4.95 -22.16 -7.84
N GLY A 41 -3.84 -22.85 -8.13
CA GLY A 41 -3.53 -23.34 -9.48
C GLY A 41 -4.56 -24.32 -10.01
N ILE A 42 -5.03 -25.26 -9.18
CA ILE A 42 -6.10 -26.20 -9.55
C ILE A 42 -7.41 -25.44 -9.81
N TRP A 43 -7.82 -24.57 -8.88
CA TRP A 43 -9.02 -23.74 -9.06
C TRP A 43 -8.97 -22.89 -10.33
N LEU A 44 -7.80 -22.33 -10.66
CA LEU A 44 -7.63 -21.55 -11.88
C LEU A 44 -7.68 -22.41 -13.15
N ALA A 45 -7.12 -23.62 -13.09
CA ALA A 45 -7.18 -24.57 -14.19
C ALA A 45 -8.61 -25.03 -14.50
N ASP A 46 -9.45 -25.18 -13.47
CA ASP A 46 -10.86 -25.54 -13.65
C ASP A 46 -11.71 -24.40 -14.24
N LEU A 47 -11.34 -23.14 -13.99
CA LEU A 47 -12.02 -21.95 -14.52
C LEU A 47 -11.65 -21.63 -15.97
N LEU A 48 -10.47 -22.10 -16.43
CA LEU A 48 -9.96 -21.82 -17.76
C LEU A 48 -10.27 -23.00 -18.70
N PRO A 49 -10.87 -22.76 -19.89
CA PRO A 49 -11.10 -23.83 -20.85
C PRO A 49 -9.79 -24.55 -21.19
N THR A 50 -9.76 -25.86 -20.97
CA THR A 50 -8.56 -26.70 -21.21
C THR A 50 -8.04 -26.62 -22.64
N SER A 51 -8.92 -26.32 -23.61
CA SER A 51 -8.58 -26.08 -25.02
C SER A 51 -7.74 -24.83 -25.25
N TRP A 52 -7.88 -23.80 -24.41
CA TRP A 52 -7.13 -22.54 -24.56
C TRP A 52 -5.85 -22.51 -23.73
N SER A 53 -5.84 -23.21 -22.58
CA SER A 53 -4.74 -23.19 -21.63
C SER A 53 -3.54 -24.05 -22.03
N HIS A 54 -3.76 -25.19 -22.69
CA HIS A 54 -2.68 -26.12 -23.04
C HIS A 54 -2.11 -25.91 -24.45
N GLU A 55 -2.85 -25.29 -25.37
CA GLU A 55 -2.45 -25.18 -26.77
C GLU A 55 -1.73 -23.86 -27.14
N SER A 56 -1.86 -22.82 -26.30
CA SER A 56 -1.30 -21.49 -26.59
C SER A 56 -0.22 -21.07 -25.58
N THR A 57 1.05 -21.08 -26.02
CA THR A 57 2.19 -20.57 -25.24
C THR A 57 1.99 -19.11 -24.80
N VAL A 58 1.33 -18.30 -25.65
CA VAL A 58 1.02 -16.89 -25.35
C VAL A 58 0.01 -16.80 -24.20
N PHE A 59 -1.01 -17.65 -24.21
CA PHE A 59 -2.03 -17.66 -23.17
C PHE A 59 -1.45 -18.09 -21.81
N THR A 60 -0.61 -19.13 -21.79
CA THR A 60 0.09 -19.58 -20.58
C THR A 60 1.00 -18.49 -20.02
N PHE A 61 1.72 -17.77 -20.89
CA PHE A 61 2.57 -16.66 -20.50
C PHE A 61 1.78 -15.50 -19.89
N LEU A 62 0.69 -15.07 -20.54
CA LEU A 62 -0.18 -13.99 -20.05
C LEU A 62 -0.84 -14.35 -18.71
N THR A 63 -1.28 -15.60 -18.56
CA THR A 63 -1.88 -16.10 -17.32
C THR A 63 -0.86 -16.10 -16.19
N GLY A 64 0.39 -16.53 -16.45
CA GLY A 64 1.48 -16.46 -15.47
C GLY A 64 1.76 -15.02 -15.00
N ILE A 65 1.80 -14.06 -15.92
CA ILE A 65 1.95 -12.63 -15.59
C ILE A 65 0.79 -12.14 -14.72
N ALA A 66 -0.46 -12.47 -15.09
CA ALA A 66 -1.63 -12.05 -14.34
C ALA A 66 -1.61 -12.58 -12.89
N ILE A 67 -1.20 -13.83 -12.68
CA ILE A 67 -1.05 -14.42 -11.34
C ILE A 67 0.02 -13.69 -10.53
N ILE A 68 1.18 -13.40 -11.12
CA ILE A 68 2.27 -12.66 -10.45
C ILE A 68 1.80 -11.26 -10.06
N LEU A 69 1.12 -10.55 -10.97
CA LEU A 69 0.56 -9.23 -10.70
C LEU A 69 -0.50 -9.27 -9.60
N LEU A 70 -1.39 -10.27 -9.62
CA LEU A 70 -2.40 -10.44 -8.59
C LEU A 70 -1.75 -10.71 -7.23
N PHE A 71 -0.78 -11.62 -7.17
CA PHE A 71 -0.03 -11.92 -5.95
C PHE A 71 0.69 -10.69 -5.41
N TRP A 72 1.30 -9.90 -6.30
CA TRP A 72 1.94 -8.64 -5.97
C TRP A 72 0.97 -7.63 -5.35
N ILE A 73 -0.19 -7.40 -5.98
CA ILE A 73 -1.25 -6.53 -5.49
C ILE A 73 -1.70 -6.99 -4.11
N LEU A 74 -2.02 -8.28 -3.94
CA LEU A 74 -2.48 -8.84 -2.67
C LEU A 74 -1.44 -8.67 -1.56
N THR A 75 -0.18 -8.97 -1.84
CA THR A 75 0.92 -8.85 -0.86
C THR A 75 1.03 -7.43 -0.32
N LYS A 76 0.97 -6.41 -1.19
CA LYS A 76 0.97 -5.00 -0.80
C LYS A 76 -0.18 -4.65 0.15
N TYR A 77 -1.40 -5.07 -0.16
CA TYR A 77 -2.56 -4.74 0.68
C TYR A 77 -2.59 -5.50 2.00
N ILE A 78 -2.19 -6.77 2.00
CA ILE A 78 -2.06 -7.54 3.23
C ILE A 78 -1.02 -6.90 4.14
N MET A 79 0.11 -6.45 3.59
CA MET A 79 1.11 -5.68 4.33
C MET A 79 0.50 -4.42 4.94
N LEU A 80 -0.20 -3.58 4.16
CA LEU A 80 -0.81 -2.34 4.69
C LEU A 80 -1.84 -2.61 5.80
N ILE A 81 -2.63 -3.68 5.68
CA ILE A 81 -3.63 -4.05 6.67
C ILE A 81 -2.97 -4.54 7.97
N LEU A 82 -2.06 -5.50 7.89
CA LEU A 82 -1.43 -6.09 9.07
C LEU A 82 -0.49 -5.10 9.79
N MET A 83 0.17 -4.24 9.02
CA MET A 83 1.08 -3.23 9.55
C MET A 83 0.35 -2.00 10.09
N SER A 84 -0.90 -1.78 9.68
CA SER A 84 -1.64 -0.53 9.93
C SER A 84 -1.62 -0.03 11.37
N PRO A 85 -1.88 -0.86 12.41
CA PRO A 85 -1.91 -0.34 13.77
C PRO A 85 -0.55 0.22 14.19
N LEU A 86 0.54 -0.42 13.78
CA LEU A 86 1.90 0.05 14.05
C LEU A 86 2.23 1.30 13.25
N LEU A 87 1.84 1.34 11.97
CA LEU A 87 2.10 2.50 11.10
C LEU A 87 1.31 3.74 11.53
N SER A 88 0.07 3.57 12.02
CA SER A 88 -0.71 4.64 12.64
C SER A 88 -0.05 5.19 13.91
N LEU A 89 0.43 4.31 14.81
CA LEU A 89 1.21 4.72 16.00
C LEU A 89 2.47 5.51 15.63
N ILE A 90 3.17 5.10 14.57
CA ILE A 90 4.35 5.81 14.10
C ILE A 90 3.95 7.17 13.52
N SER A 91 2.89 7.22 12.73
CA SER A 91 2.36 8.49 12.19
C SER A 91 2.02 9.47 13.30
N GLU A 92 1.33 9.04 14.36
CA GLU A 92 1.01 9.88 15.52
C GLU A 92 2.27 10.41 16.21
N LYS A 93 3.29 9.55 16.41
CA LYS A 93 4.56 9.96 17.02
C LYS A 93 5.32 10.97 16.18
N ILE A 94 5.31 10.82 14.85
CA ILE A 94 5.94 11.77 13.93
C ILE A 94 5.16 13.09 13.92
N GLU A 95 3.83 13.03 13.94
CA GLU A 95 2.98 14.22 14.01
C GLU A 95 3.24 15.03 15.29
N LYS A 96 3.30 14.38 16.46
CA LYS A 96 3.66 14.98 17.76
C LYS A 96 5.03 15.66 17.77
N GLN A 97 5.92 15.28 16.86
CA GLN A 97 7.24 15.90 16.72
C GLN A 97 7.21 17.14 15.82
N ILE A 98 6.25 17.22 14.90
CA ILE A 98 6.14 18.29 13.90
C ILE A 98 5.19 19.38 14.39
N SER A 99 4.08 19.00 15.03
CA SER A 99 3.06 19.90 15.55
C SER A 99 2.97 19.80 17.07
N HIS A 100 3.05 20.94 17.76
CA HIS A 100 2.85 21.02 19.20
C HIS A 100 1.37 20.86 19.62
N GLU A 101 0.44 21.00 18.67
CA GLU A 101 -1.01 20.82 18.86
C GLU A 101 -1.51 19.44 18.43
N ALA A 102 -0.65 18.41 18.46
CA ALA A 102 -1.08 17.06 18.13
C ALA A 102 -2.29 16.69 19.01
N GLN A 103 -3.47 16.63 18.38
CA GLN A 103 -4.69 16.29 19.08
C GLN A 103 -4.51 14.92 19.71
N ASN A 104 -4.82 14.80 20.99
CA ASN A 104 -4.95 13.51 21.67
C ASN A 104 -6.23 12.83 21.20
N ALA A 105 -6.36 12.57 19.90
CA ALA A 105 -7.34 11.62 19.40
C ALA A 105 -6.92 10.26 19.97
N GLY A 106 -7.76 9.68 20.83
CA GLY A 106 -7.44 8.43 21.50
C GLY A 106 -7.10 7.34 20.49
N PHE A 107 -5.84 6.89 20.46
CA PHE A 107 -5.45 5.77 19.63
C PHE A 107 -6.13 4.50 20.14
N SER A 108 -6.94 3.86 19.28
CA SER A 108 -7.46 2.53 19.53
C SER A 108 -7.00 1.60 18.42
N PHE A 109 -6.22 0.59 18.83
CA PHE A 109 -5.67 -0.42 17.92
C PHE A 109 -6.77 -1.09 17.09
N ALA A 110 -7.91 -1.40 17.72
CA ALA A 110 -9.03 -2.08 17.07
C ALA A 110 -9.73 -1.17 16.04
N THR A 111 -9.90 0.12 16.34
CA THR A 111 -10.57 1.04 15.40
C THR A 111 -9.68 1.36 14.21
N SER A 112 -8.38 1.57 14.42
CA SER A 112 -7.43 1.79 13.33
C SER A 112 -7.29 0.55 12.44
N ALA A 113 -7.19 -0.65 13.04
CA ALA A 113 -7.17 -1.89 12.28
C ALA A 113 -8.44 -2.07 11.44
N ALA A 114 -9.62 -1.89 12.03
CA ALA A 114 -10.90 -2.04 11.33
C ALA A 114 -11.06 -1.02 10.19
N ARG A 115 -10.66 0.24 10.43
CA ARG A 115 -10.67 1.29 9.41
C ARG A 115 -9.73 0.95 8.26
N SER A 116 -8.50 0.56 8.57
CA SER A 116 -7.52 0.19 7.55
C SER A 116 -7.95 -1.01 6.73
N VAL A 117 -8.50 -2.06 7.36
CA VAL A 117 -9.10 -3.20 6.65
C VAL A 117 -10.15 -2.70 5.66
N ARG A 118 -11.09 -1.85 6.11
CA ARG A 118 -12.17 -1.33 5.28
C ARG A 118 -11.66 -0.50 4.10
N ILE A 119 -10.67 0.38 4.34
CA ILE A 119 -10.09 1.24 3.31
C ILE A 119 -9.30 0.42 2.30
N ASN A 120 -8.39 -0.43 2.79
CA ASN A 120 -7.51 -1.22 1.94
C ASN A 120 -8.27 -2.28 1.15
N LEU A 121 -9.31 -2.89 1.71
CA LEU A 121 -10.16 -3.83 0.96
C LEU A 121 -10.95 -3.13 -0.16
N ARG A 122 -11.49 -1.93 0.11
CA ARG A 122 -12.15 -1.11 -0.92
C ARG A 122 -11.17 -0.70 -2.02
N ASN A 123 -9.96 -0.30 -1.63
CA ASN A 123 -8.92 0.12 -2.57
C ASN A 123 -8.43 -1.06 -3.40
N LEU A 124 -8.19 -2.22 -2.80
CA LEU A 124 -7.88 -3.48 -3.48
C LEU A 124 -8.93 -3.82 -4.53
N THR A 125 -10.21 -3.76 -4.15
CA THR A 125 -11.31 -4.06 -5.08
C THR A 125 -11.29 -3.11 -6.28
N LYS A 126 -11.15 -1.79 -6.04
CA LYS A 126 -11.09 -0.80 -7.12
C LYS A 126 -9.84 -0.92 -7.98
N GLU A 127 -8.70 -1.20 -7.36
CA GLU A 127 -7.43 -1.40 -8.05
C GLU A 127 -7.50 -2.62 -8.97
N ILE A 128 -8.06 -3.75 -8.51
CA ILE A 128 -8.25 -4.95 -9.35
C ILE A 128 -9.17 -4.62 -10.53
N VAL A 129 -10.35 -4.03 -10.29
CA VAL A 129 -11.31 -3.70 -11.35
C VAL A 129 -10.69 -2.77 -12.40
N LEU A 130 -10.02 -1.70 -11.98
CA LEU A 130 -9.36 -0.78 -12.90
C LEU A 130 -8.17 -1.42 -13.61
N SER A 131 -7.41 -2.27 -12.92
CA SER A 131 -6.29 -3.01 -13.54
C SER A 131 -6.80 -3.94 -14.63
N VAL A 132 -7.88 -4.68 -14.40
CA VAL A 132 -8.49 -5.55 -15.42
C VAL A 132 -8.96 -4.75 -16.63
N ILE A 133 -9.65 -3.62 -16.41
CA ILE A 133 -10.08 -2.74 -17.50
C ILE A 133 -8.88 -2.24 -18.33
N LEU A 134 -7.81 -1.80 -17.66
CA LEU A 134 -6.60 -1.32 -18.32
C LEU A 134 -5.82 -2.44 -19.04
N LEU A 135 -5.80 -3.65 -18.48
CA LEU A 135 -5.19 -4.80 -19.14
C LEU A 135 -5.94 -5.16 -20.44
N ILE A 136 -7.28 -5.16 -20.42
CA ILE A 136 -8.11 -5.39 -21.60
C ILE A 136 -7.88 -4.28 -22.64
N ALA A 137 -7.90 -3.01 -22.22
CA ALA A 137 -7.60 -1.88 -23.11
C ALA A 137 -6.19 -1.97 -23.71
N GLY A 138 -5.23 -2.49 -22.93
CA GLY A 138 -3.85 -2.72 -23.34
C GLY A 138 -3.66 -3.86 -24.35
N LEU A 139 -4.69 -4.66 -24.66
CA LEU A 139 -4.64 -5.63 -25.75
C LEU A 139 -4.77 -4.98 -27.14
N ILE A 140 -5.23 -3.72 -27.19
CA ILE A 140 -5.38 -2.97 -28.44
C ILE A 140 -4.02 -2.33 -28.79
N PRO A 141 -3.43 -2.67 -29.96
CA PRO A 141 -2.17 -2.05 -30.42
C PRO A 141 -2.30 -0.51 -30.48
N GLY A 142 -1.32 0.21 -29.94
CA GLY A 142 -1.31 1.66 -29.81
C GLY A 142 -1.82 2.14 -28.44
N ILE A 143 -2.92 1.57 -27.92
CA ILE A 143 -3.45 1.88 -26.57
C ILE A 143 -2.59 1.23 -25.48
N ASN A 144 -1.94 0.11 -25.80
CA ASN A 144 -1.01 -0.60 -24.92
C ASN A 144 0.12 0.29 -24.36
N VAL A 145 0.65 1.23 -25.15
CA VAL A 145 1.72 2.16 -24.74
C VAL A 145 1.27 3.06 -23.58
N ILE A 146 -0.01 3.45 -23.56
CA ILE A 146 -0.60 4.31 -22.51
C ILE A 146 -1.11 3.48 -21.34
N SER A 147 -1.61 2.27 -21.62
CA SER A 147 -2.23 1.41 -20.61
C SER A 147 -1.25 0.94 -19.54
N LEU A 148 0.00 0.61 -19.92
CA LEU A 148 1.03 0.18 -18.98
C LEU A 148 1.42 1.24 -17.93
N PRO A 149 1.82 2.48 -18.30
CA PRO A 149 2.11 3.51 -17.31
C PRO A 149 0.87 3.90 -16.50
N LEU A 150 -0.31 3.88 -17.11
CA LEU A 150 -1.56 4.17 -16.39
C LEU A 150 -1.89 3.10 -15.35
N LEU A 151 -1.62 1.83 -15.65
CA LEU A 151 -1.78 0.73 -14.70
C LEU A 151 -0.85 0.92 -13.50
N PHE A 152 0.41 1.30 -13.72
CA PHE A 152 1.32 1.64 -12.62
C PHE A 152 0.82 2.83 -11.79
N ILE A 153 0.34 3.89 -12.43
CA ILE A 153 -0.23 5.07 -11.73
C ILE A 153 -1.44 4.67 -10.88
N VAL A 154 -2.32 3.81 -11.38
CA VAL A 154 -3.47 3.30 -10.62
C VAL A 154 -3.01 2.52 -9.39
N GLN A 155 -2.07 1.59 -9.56
CA GLN A 155 -1.53 0.81 -8.43
C GLN A 155 -0.86 1.69 -7.39
N ALA A 156 -0.09 2.69 -7.84
CA ALA A 156 0.60 3.64 -6.98
C ALA A 156 -0.39 4.54 -6.24
N TYR A 157 -1.42 5.06 -6.92
CA TYR A 157 -2.45 5.90 -6.29
C TYR A 157 -3.11 5.19 -5.11
N PHE A 158 -3.59 3.95 -5.29
CA PHE A 158 -4.30 3.25 -4.23
C PHE A 158 -3.38 2.75 -3.10
N ALA A 159 -2.13 2.39 -3.41
CA ALA A 159 -1.11 2.10 -2.41
C ALA A 159 -0.84 3.33 -1.53
N GLY A 160 -0.61 4.48 -2.17
CA GLY A 160 -0.39 5.75 -1.50
C GLY A 160 -1.59 6.18 -0.67
N PHE A 161 -2.81 5.95 -1.16
CA PHE A 161 -4.04 6.19 -0.41
C PHE A 161 -4.01 5.48 0.95
N GLY A 162 -3.67 4.18 0.96
CA GLY A 162 -3.60 3.39 2.19
C GLY A 162 -2.55 3.93 3.17
N ILE A 163 -1.41 4.39 2.66
CA ILE A 163 -0.32 4.96 3.48
C ILE A 163 -0.71 6.31 4.06
N MET A 164 -1.37 7.16 3.27
CA MET A 164 -1.83 8.49 3.70
C MET A 164 -2.92 8.42 4.78
N ASP A 165 -3.77 7.39 4.72
CA ASP A 165 -4.83 7.21 5.72
C ASP A 165 -4.28 7.03 7.14
N PHE A 166 -3.04 6.54 7.33
CA PHE A 166 -2.43 6.44 8.67
C PHE A 166 -2.30 7.78 9.39
N TYR A 167 -2.17 8.89 8.66
CA TYR A 167 -2.24 10.22 9.25
C TYR A 167 -3.69 10.73 9.30
N LEU A 168 -4.40 10.59 8.18
CA LEU A 168 -5.72 11.19 8.01
C LEU A 168 -6.80 10.55 8.88
N GLU A 169 -6.61 9.32 9.34
CA GLU A 169 -7.61 8.62 10.16
C GLU A 169 -7.92 9.30 11.49
N ARG A 170 -6.98 10.09 12.02
CA ARG A 170 -7.13 10.83 13.28
C ARG A 170 -7.92 12.13 13.14
N HIS A 171 -7.89 12.71 11.95
CA HIS A 171 -8.40 14.05 11.69
C HIS A 171 -9.67 14.06 10.84
N TYR A 172 -9.89 13.00 10.07
CA TYR A 172 -10.91 12.98 9.03
C TYR A 172 -11.70 11.67 9.05
N THR A 173 -13.00 11.81 8.81
CA THR A 173 -13.87 10.68 8.50
C THR A 173 -13.44 10.03 7.19
N PHE A 174 -13.93 8.81 6.95
CA PHE A 174 -13.65 8.07 5.72
C PHE A 174 -14.03 8.83 4.43
N SER A 175 -15.11 9.62 4.47
CA SER A 175 -15.58 10.41 3.31
C SER A 175 -14.63 11.58 3.03
N GLU A 176 -14.24 12.30 4.07
CA GLU A 176 -13.31 13.43 3.99
C GLU A 176 -11.93 12.98 3.53
N THR A 177 -11.40 11.88 4.08
CA THR A 177 -10.13 11.30 3.66
C THR A 177 -10.11 11.01 2.16
N LYS A 178 -11.20 10.47 1.62
CA LYS A 178 -11.32 10.22 0.18
C LYS A 178 -11.25 11.53 -0.63
N SER A 179 -12.00 12.56 -0.21
CA SER A 179 -12.02 13.85 -0.90
C SER A 179 -10.66 14.54 -0.86
N LEU A 180 -9.99 14.49 0.29
CA LEU A 180 -8.71 15.12 0.52
C LEU A 180 -7.57 14.44 -0.26
N ILE A 181 -7.52 13.10 -0.25
CA ILE A 181 -6.55 12.35 -1.05
C ILE A 181 -6.81 12.55 -2.55
N TRP A 182 -8.06 12.73 -2.98
CA TRP A 182 -8.35 13.06 -4.37
C TRP A 182 -7.80 14.42 -4.79
N HIS A 183 -7.91 15.44 -3.93
CA HIS A 183 -7.29 16.75 -4.16
C HIS A 183 -5.75 16.66 -4.22
N HIS A 184 -5.15 15.77 -3.42
CA HIS A 184 -3.70 15.52 -3.38
C HIS A 184 -3.30 14.22 -4.10
N LYS A 185 -4.01 13.84 -5.16
CA LYS A 185 -3.84 12.53 -5.83
C LYS A 185 -2.42 12.26 -6.31
N TRP A 186 -1.68 13.29 -6.73
CA TRP A 186 -0.29 13.15 -7.16
C TRP A 186 0.66 12.84 -6.01
N ALA A 187 0.40 13.36 -4.81
CA ALA A 187 1.15 12.95 -3.63
C ALA A 187 0.88 11.48 -3.29
N ALA A 188 -0.36 11.01 -3.48
CA ALA A 188 -0.69 9.59 -3.29
C ALA A 188 0.06 8.72 -4.31
N VAL A 189 0.04 9.09 -5.60
CA VAL A 189 0.81 8.40 -6.65
C VAL A 189 2.30 8.37 -6.32
N THR A 190 2.90 9.48 -5.90
CA THR A 190 4.33 9.52 -5.56
C THR A 190 4.66 8.62 -4.36
N LEU A 191 3.91 8.73 -3.27
CA LEU A 191 4.15 7.90 -2.08
C LEU A 191 3.97 6.41 -2.39
N GLY A 192 2.91 6.05 -3.10
CA GLY A 192 2.66 4.67 -3.48
C GLY A 192 3.64 4.13 -4.53
N SER A 193 4.20 5.00 -5.39
CA SER A 193 5.29 4.63 -6.30
C SER A 193 6.55 4.30 -5.52
N ILE A 194 6.94 5.16 -4.57
CA ILE A 194 8.10 4.90 -3.68
C ILE A 194 7.89 3.59 -2.92
N PHE A 195 6.70 3.39 -2.34
CA PHE A 195 6.36 2.17 -1.63
C PHE A 195 6.47 0.92 -2.52
N SER A 196 5.82 0.96 -3.69
CA SER A 196 5.76 -0.19 -4.59
C SER A 196 7.14 -0.51 -5.17
N LEU A 197 7.91 0.50 -5.59
CA LEU A 197 9.26 0.32 -6.13
C LEU A 197 10.23 -0.21 -5.07
N LEU A 198 10.13 0.27 -3.82
CA LEU A 198 10.92 -0.30 -2.74
C LEU A 198 10.54 -1.76 -2.51
N MET A 199 9.26 -2.10 -2.43
CA MET A 199 8.85 -3.50 -2.26
C MET A 199 9.36 -4.46 -3.35
N LEU A 200 9.75 -3.96 -4.54
CA LEU A 200 10.32 -4.81 -5.60
C LEU A 200 11.70 -5.35 -5.21
N VAL A 201 12.41 -4.64 -4.34
CA VAL A 201 13.70 -5.09 -3.79
C VAL A 201 13.42 -5.97 -2.57
N PRO A 202 13.63 -7.30 -2.65
CA PRO A 202 13.33 -8.19 -1.53
C PRO A 202 14.23 -7.87 -0.33
N ILE A 203 13.73 -8.18 0.86
CA ILE A 203 14.40 -7.96 2.16
C ILE A 203 14.62 -6.47 2.46
N ILE A 204 15.54 -5.80 1.77
CA ILE A 204 15.90 -4.40 2.03
C ILE A 204 14.68 -3.51 1.79
N GLY A 205 14.08 -3.60 0.62
CA GLY A 205 12.94 -2.77 0.26
C GLY A 205 11.71 -3.02 1.14
N VAL A 206 11.45 -4.29 1.46
CA VAL A 206 10.39 -4.68 2.41
C VAL A 206 10.65 -4.12 3.81
N PHE A 207 11.90 -4.14 4.28
CA PHE A 207 12.27 -3.63 5.59
C PHE A 207 12.06 -2.11 5.71
N PHE A 208 12.47 -1.34 4.69
CA PHE A 208 12.42 0.12 4.75
C PHE A 208 11.08 0.72 4.29
N SER A 209 10.39 0.08 3.34
CA SER A 209 9.25 0.69 2.65
C SER A 209 8.11 1.17 3.56
N PRO A 210 7.61 0.40 4.55
CA PRO A 210 6.43 0.83 5.30
C PRO A 210 6.75 2.02 6.20
N PHE A 211 7.92 1.99 6.84
CA PHE A 211 8.37 3.07 7.72
C PHE A 211 8.62 4.36 6.94
N LEU A 212 9.45 4.31 5.88
CA LEU A 212 9.84 5.51 5.13
C LEU A 212 8.65 6.22 4.49
N THR A 213 7.72 5.45 3.94
CA THR A 213 6.55 6.00 3.25
C THR A 213 5.54 6.58 4.23
N THR A 214 5.37 5.95 5.40
CA THR A 214 4.52 6.48 6.50
C THR A 214 5.09 7.78 7.06
N VAL A 215 6.40 7.85 7.31
CA VAL A 215 7.06 9.08 7.78
C VAL A 215 6.90 10.21 6.75
N THR A 216 7.13 9.90 5.47
CA THR A 216 7.00 10.88 4.38
C THR A 216 5.55 11.37 4.24
N GLY A 217 4.57 10.47 4.23
CA GLY A 217 3.15 10.82 4.13
C GLY A 217 2.65 11.65 5.32
N THR A 218 3.08 11.29 6.53
CA THR A 218 2.76 12.03 7.75
C THR A 218 3.34 13.45 7.69
N ARG A 219 4.62 13.59 7.32
CA ARG A 219 5.26 14.90 7.19
C ARG A 219 4.58 15.78 6.15
N TYR A 220 4.21 15.20 5.02
CA TYR A 220 3.51 15.90 3.95
C TYR A 220 2.22 16.54 4.48
N PHE A 221 1.32 15.75 5.07
CA PHE A 221 0.05 16.30 5.56
C PHE A 221 0.17 17.15 6.82
N ALA A 222 1.10 16.84 7.73
CA ALA A 222 1.36 17.68 8.89
C ALA A 222 1.82 19.09 8.46
N SER A 223 2.69 19.19 7.45
CA SER A 223 3.12 20.47 6.90
C SER A 223 2.02 21.22 6.13
N LEU A 224 1.14 20.49 5.45
CA LEU A 224 -0.03 21.07 4.78
C LEU A 224 -1.00 21.68 5.81
N ASN A 225 -1.32 20.96 6.88
CA ASN A 225 -2.21 21.47 7.93
C ASN A 225 -1.65 22.71 8.64
N GLN A 226 -0.32 22.84 8.77
CA GLN A 226 0.31 24.04 9.35
C GLN A 226 0.23 25.26 8.44
N THR A 227 0.25 25.06 7.12
CA THR A 227 0.29 26.14 6.13
C THR A 227 -1.10 26.58 5.68
N ASN A 228 -2.06 25.66 5.65
CA ASN A 228 -3.47 25.93 5.40
C ASN A 228 -4.30 24.99 6.28
N PRO A 229 -4.79 25.42 7.46
CA PRO A 229 -5.68 24.59 8.26
C PRO A 229 -6.92 24.28 7.42
N ILE A 230 -7.01 23.02 6.98
CA ILE A 230 -8.10 22.53 6.14
C ILE A 230 -9.33 22.50 7.04
N THR A 231 -10.20 23.49 6.84
CA THR A 231 -11.48 23.67 7.55
C THR A 231 -12.58 22.85 6.88
#